data_AF-A0A4U0TZW1-F1
#
_entry.id   AF-A0A4U0TZW1-F1
#
_cell.length_a   1.000
_cell.length_b   1.000
_cell.length_c   1.000
_cell.angle_alpha   90.00
_cell.angle_beta   90.00
_cell.angle_gamma   90.00
#
_symmetry.space_group_name_H-M   'P 1'
#
loop_
_entity.id
_entity.type
_entity.pdbx_description
1 polymer ?
#
loop_
_entity_poly.entity_id
_entity_poly.type
_entity_poly.pdbx_seq_one_letter_code
_entity_poly.pdbx_strand_id
1 'polypeptide(L)'
;MQVIPEGDTKAIGARLRGVPREAFVDALIAQLSEEARQNPLYTFEKLRNWVEIIAGIFGIAKGYEPDGTVGTYDAFYGAKAPEPVVCDDETWRDVWIGEWKDFVHAAPATSLSVESSARCHYLPGTHETFTRPEHLFAFQKTINEALAQPV
;
A
#
# COMPACT_ATOMS: atom_id res chain seq x y z
N MET A 1 -17.67 -12.81 -9.42
CA MET A 1 -17.79 -11.65 -10.33
C MET A 1 -16.38 -11.10 -10.53
N GLN A 2 -15.74 -11.45 -11.64
CA GLN A 2 -14.40 -10.99 -11.96
C GLN A 2 -14.54 -9.71 -12.80
N VAL A 3 -14.19 -8.58 -12.22
CA VAL A 3 -14.36 -7.24 -12.83
C VAL A 3 -13.33 -7.03 -13.94
N ILE A 4 -12.15 -7.62 -13.73
CA ILE A 4 -11.03 -7.72 -14.64
C ILE A 4 -10.49 -9.14 -14.41
N PRO A 5 -10.28 -9.97 -15.45
CA PRO A 5 -9.65 -11.27 -15.26
C PRO A 5 -8.28 -11.13 -14.57
N GLU A 6 -7.99 -11.94 -13.56
CA GLU A 6 -6.66 -12.02 -12.94
C GLU A 6 -5.61 -12.27 -14.04
N GLY A 7 -4.78 -11.26 -14.32
CA GLY A 7 -3.80 -11.27 -15.41
C GLY A 7 -3.81 -10.02 -16.28
N ASP A 8 -4.95 -9.32 -16.42
CA ASP A 8 -5.07 -8.14 -17.30
C ASP A 8 -4.81 -6.81 -16.55
N THR A 9 -4.77 -6.81 -15.22
CA THR A 9 -4.55 -5.59 -14.41
C THR A 9 -3.20 -4.91 -14.69
N LYS A 10 -2.12 -5.68 -14.86
CA LYS A 10 -0.80 -5.14 -15.25
C LYS A 10 -0.83 -4.53 -16.65
N ALA A 11 -1.51 -5.20 -17.60
CA ALA A 11 -1.61 -4.73 -18.97
C ALA A 11 -2.49 -3.49 -19.08
N ILE A 12 -3.61 -3.43 -18.33
CA ILE A 12 -4.44 -2.23 -18.15
C ILE A 12 -3.60 -1.10 -17.55
N GLY A 13 -2.85 -1.37 -16.47
CA GLY A 13 -1.97 -0.38 -15.85
C GLY A 13 -0.92 0.18 -16.82
N ALA A 14 -0.34 -0.66 -17.68
CA ALA A 14 0.57 -0.24 -18.73
C ALA A 14 -0.12 0.64 -19.79
N ARG A 15 -1.33 0.28 -20.23
CA ARG A 15 -2.12 1.06 -21.21
C ARG A 15 -2.57 2.42 -20.65
N LEU A 16 -2.87 2.48 -19.36
CA LEU A 16 -3.31 3.72 -18.69
C LEU A 16 -2.14 4.59 -18.24
N ARG A 17 -0.89 4.12 -18.35
CA ARG A 17 0.30 4.87 -17.97
C ARG A 17 0.42 6.13 -18.84
N GLY A 18 0.49 7.29 -18.19
CA GLY A 18 0.63 8.58 -18.88
C GLY A 18 -0.66 9.18 -19.42
N VAL A 19 -1.81 8.52 -19.22
CA VAL A 19 -3.12 9.13 -19.53
C VAL A 19 -3.32 10.35 -18.61
N PRO A 20 -3.67 11.53 -19.16
CA PRO A 20 -3.97 12.71 -18.35
C PRO A 20 -5.11 12.45 -17.35
N ARG A 21 -5.04 13.07 -16.18
CA ARG A 21 -6.03 12.87 -15.09
C ARG A 21 -7.47 13.04 -15.57
N GLU A 22 -7.71 14.05 -16.40
CA GLU A 22 -9.01 14.41 -16.96
C GLU A 22 -9.61 13.30 -17.84
N ALA A 23 -8.77 12.53 -18.53
CA ALA A 23 -9.18 11.45 -19.44
C ALA A 23 -9.07 10.06 -18.81
N PHE A 24 -8.54 9.96 -17.58
CA PHE A 24 -8.20 8.67 -16.97
C PHE A 24 -9.41 7.77 -16.73
N VAL A 25 -10.52 8.35 -16.24
CA VAL A 25 -11.74 7.58 -15.93
C VAL A 25 -12.37 7.03 -17.20
N ASP A 26 -12.45 7.83 -18.26
CA ASP A 26 -12.95 7.38 -19.57
C ASP A 26 -12.06 6.26 -20.14
N ALA A 27 -10.74 6.44 -20.06
CA ALA A 27 -9.78 5.43 -20.50
C ALA A 27 -9.92 4.12 -19.70
N LEU A 28 -10.16 4.19 -18.39
CA LEU A 28 -10.39 3.03 -17.53
C LEU A 28 -11.69 2.30 -17.90
N ILE A 29 -12.80 3.03 -18.08
CA ILE A 29 -14.10 2.44 -18.48
C ILE A 29 -13.98 1.73 -19.84
N ALA A 30 -13.19 2.28 -20.76
CA ALA A 30 -12.93 1.65 -22.05
C ALA A 30 -12.24 0.29 -21.92
N GLN A 31 -11.53 0.01 -20.82
CA GLN A 31 -10.90 -1.29 -20.55
C GLN A 31 -11.85 -2.31 -19.90
N LEU A 32 -13.00 -1.87 -19.36
CA LEU A 32 -13.94 -2.77 -18.70
C LEU A 32 -14.66 -3.67 -19.72
N SER A 33 -14.91 -4.92 -19.33
CA SER A 33 -15.78 -5.82 -20.09
C SER A 33 -17.20 -5.29 -20.14
N GLU A 34 -18.00 -5.74 -21.11
CA GLU A 34 -19.41 -5.34 -21.19
C GLU A 34 -20.17 -5.69 -19.90
N GLU A 35 -19.95 -6.88 -19.34
CA GLU A 35 -20.53 -7.28 -18.05
C GLU A 35 -20.15 -6.33 -16.91
N ALA A 36 -18.88 -5.92 -16.83
CA ALA A 36 -18.43 -4.97 -15.82
C ALA A 36 -19.07 -3.59 -16.02
N ARG A 37 -19.25 -3.12 -17.26
CA ARG A 37 -19.92 -1.84 -17.52
C ARG A 37 -21.39 -1.81 -17.07
N GLN A 38 -22.06 -2.96 -17.06
CA GLN A 38 -23.44 -3.08 -16.55
C GLN A 38 -23.51 -3.09 -15.01
N ASN A 39 -22.38 -3.15 -14.31
CA ASN A 39 -22.37 -3.15 -12.85
C ASN A 39 -22.64 -1.73 -12.29
N PRO A 40 -23.67 -1.54 -11.46
CA PRO A 40 -24.02 -0.22 -10.90
C PRO A 40 -22.96 0.35 -9.94
N LEU A 41 -21.94 -0.41 -9.57
CA LEU A 41 -20.78 0.07 -8.80
C LEU A 41 -19.72 0.76 -9.67
N TYR A 42 -19.74 0.58 -11.00
CA TYR A 42 -18.74 1.13 -11.93
C TYR A 42 -19.26 2.29 -12.78
N THR A 43 -20.16 3.10 -12.20
CA THR A 43 -20.55 4.36 -12.85
C THR A 43 -19.35 5.30 -12.92
N PHE A 44 -19.35 6.17 -13.94
CA PHE A 44 -18.29 7.18 -14.13
C PHE A 44 -18.04 7.99 -12.86
N GLU A 45 -19.10 8.48 -12.22
CA GLU A 45 -18.98 9.29 -10.99
C GLU A 45 -18.32 8.51 -9.85
N LYS A 46 -18.68 7.24 -9.64
CA LYS A 46 -18.08 6.40 -8.60
C LYS A 46 -16.61 6.11 -8.88
N LEU A 47 -16.27 5.77 -10.13
CA LEU A 47 -14.88 5.53 -10.53
C LEU A 47 -14.03 6.79 -10.40
N ARG A 48 -14.54 7.94 -10.81
CA ARG A 48 -13.89 9.25 -10.61
C ARG A 48 -13.64 9.51 -9.13
N ASN A 49 -14.65 9.32 -8.28
CA ASN A 49 -14.49 9.52 -6.84
C ASN A 49 -13.42 8.58 -6.26
N TRP A 50 -13.35 7.33 -6.71
CA TRP A 50 -12.28 6.41 -6.31
C TRP A 50 -10.89 6.85 -6.76
N VAL A 51 -10.75 7.35 -8.00
CA VAL A 51 -9.49 7.90 -8.51
C VAL A 51 -9.04 9.10 -7.66
N GLU A 52 -9.96 9.99 -7.30
CA GLU A 52 -9.67 11.15 -6.45
C GLU A 52 -9.24 10.73 -5.04
N ILE A 53 -9.93 9.76 -4.43
CA ILE A 53 -9.58 9.20 -3.11
C ILE A 53 -8.17 8.61 -3.15
N ILE A 54 -7.88 7.75 -4.12
CA ILE A 54 -6.58 7.08 -4.25
C ILE A 54 -5.47 8.13 -4.46
N ALA A 55 -5.70 9.12 -5.34
CA ALA A 55 -4.75 10.20 -5.57
C ALA A 55 -4.50 11.02 -4.29
N GLY A 56 -5.54 11.30 -3.50
CA GLY A 56 -5.42 11.99 -2.21
C GLY A 56 -4.59 11.18 -1.20
N ILE A 57 -4.85 9.88 -1.07
CA ILE A 57 -4.08 8.99 -0.18
C ILE A 57 -2.60 8.98 -0.57
N PHE A 58 -2.29 8.81 -1.86
CA PHE A 58 -0.90 8.87 -2.34
C PHE A 58 -0.28 10.26 -2.15
N GLY A 59 -1.06 11.33 -2.31
CA GLY A 59 -0.60 12.70 -2.07
C GLY A 59 -0.20 12.93 -0.62
N ILE A 60 -1.02 12.45 0.33
CA ILE A 60 -0.72 12.51 1.76
C ILE A 60 0.55 11.71 2.06
N ALA A 61 0.62 10.46 1.60
CA ALA A 61 1.77 9.60 1.86
C ALA A 61 3.09 10.18 1.31
N LYS A 62 3.07 10.80 0.12
CA LYS A 62 4.27 11.38 -0.51
C LYS A 62 4.65 12.76 0.02
N GLY A 63 3.67 13.54 0.47
CA GLY A 63 3.87 14.92 0.94
C GLY A 63 4.01 15.03 2.46
N TYR A 64 3.95 13.92 3.18
CA TYR A 64 4.11 13.91 4.63
C TYR A 64 5.58 14.08 4.99
N GLU A 65 5.91 15.24 5.56
CA GLU A 65 7.22 15.53 6.14
C GLU A 65 7.09 15.46 7.66
N PRO A 66 7.48 14.35 8.32
CA PRO A 66 7.45 14.26 9.77
C PRO A 66 8.41 15.26 10.40
N ASP A 67 8.01 15.83 11.55
CA ASP A 67 8.86 16.63 12.42
C ASP A 67 8.91 16.05 13.84
N GLY A 68 9.92 16.48 14.61
CA GLY A 68 10.15 15.98 15.97
C GLY A 68 10.67 14.55 16.01
N THR A 69 10.44 13.88 17.14
CA THR A 69 10.95 12.53 17.41
C THR A 69 9.94 11.72 18.22
N VAL A 70 9.87 10.42 17.96
CA VAL A 70 9.03 9.46 18.70
C VAL A 70 9.90 8.51 19.52
N GLY A 71 9.33 7.94 20.59
CA GLY A 71 10.02 6.94 21.40
C GLY A 71 10.19 5.61 20.67
N THR A 72 9.17 5.21 19.91
CA THR A 72 9.11 3.93 19.20
C THR A 72 8.39 4.09 17.86
N TYR A 73 8.82 3.31 16.87
CA TYR A 73 8.21 3.16 15.57
C TYR A 73 8.00 1.66 15.27
N ASP A 74 6.78 1.27 14.94
CA ASP A 74 6.43 -0.10 14.53
C ASP A 74 5.86 -0.08 13.11
N ALA A 75 6.60 -0.64 12.16
CA ALA A 75 6.19 -0.76 10.77
C ALA A 75 5.67 -2.18 10.48
N PHE A 76 4.45 -2.27 9.95
CA PHE A 76 3.86 -3.54 9.54
C PHE A 76 3.82 -3.60 8.02
N TYR A 77 4.43 -4.62 7.43
CA TYR A 77 4.61 -4.68 5.98
C TYR A 77 4.32 -6.08 5.44
N GLY A 78 3.71 -6.14 4.25
CA GLY A 78 3.55 -7.37 3.49
C GLY A 78 4.49 -7.45 2.31
N ALA A 79 4.21 -8.37 1.38
CA ALA A 79 4.97 -8.43 0.13
C ALA A 79 4.92 -7.09 -0.61
N LYS A 80 6.02 -6.77 -1.30
CA LYS A 80 6.17 -5.54 -2.08
C LYS A 80 4.99 -5.34 -3.04
N ALA A 81 4.57 -4.08 -3.15
CA ALA A 81 3.58 -3.71 -4.15
C ALA A 81 4.12 -4.08 -5.55
N PRO A 82 3.28 -4.62 -6.46
CA PRO A 82 3.65 -4.68 -7.87
C PRO A 82 3.92 -3.26 -8.39
N GLU A 83 4.63 -3.13 -9.52
CA GLU A 83 5.10 -1.88 -10.17
C GLU A 83 4.39 -0.57 -9.75
N PRO A 84 5.13 0.53 -9.53
CA PRO A 84 6.48 0.79 -10.06
C PRO A 84 7.62 0.50 -9.09
N VAL A 85 7.34 -0.05 -7.90
CA VAL A 85 8.39 -0.31 -6.89
C VAL A 85 9.15 -1.58 -7.26
N VAL A 86 10.22 -1.42 -8.05
CA VAL A 86 11.16 -2.48 -8.38
C VAL A 86 12.36 -2.36 -7.44
N CYS A 87 12.30 -3.04 -6.31
CA CYS A 87 13.43 -3.18 -5.40
C CYS A 87 13.50 -4.59 -4.80
N ASP A 88 14.66 -4.93 -4.24
CA ASP A 88 14.79 -6.13 -3.43
C ASP A 88 14.02 -5.98 -2.10
N ASP A 89 13.85 -7.10 -1.41
CA ASP A 89 13.01 -7.17 -0.21
C ASP A 89 13.66 -6.41 0.97
N GLU A 90 14.99 -6.28 0.97
CA GLU A 90 15.74 -5.49 1.95
C GLU A 90 15.48 -3.99 1.74
N THR A 91 15.58 -3.50 0.52
CA THR A 91 15.29 -2.10 0.17
C THR A 91 13.82 -1.77 0.43
N TRP A 92 12.90 -2.71 0.13
CA TRP A 92 11.49 -2.55 0.47
C TRP A 92 11.32 -2.34 1.98
N ARG A 93 11.91 -3.20 2.80
CA ARG A 93 11.82 -3.12 4.26
C ARG A 93 12.54 -1.89 4.82
N ASP A 94 13.82 -1.72 4.50
CA ASP A 94 14.71 -0.81 5.23
C ASP A 94 14.69 0.63 4.72
N VAL A 95 14.21 0.85 3.49
CA VAL A 95 14.13 2.16 2.86
C VAL A 95 12.68 2.61 2.70
N TRP A 96 11.84 1.82 2.00
CA TRP A 96 10.47 2.23 1.70
C TRP A 96 9.54 2.15 2.91
N ILE A 97 9.58 1.04 3.64
CA ILE A 97 8.82 0.87 4.86
C ILE A 97 9.53 1.57 6.02
N GLY A 98 10.86 1.50 6.05
CA GLY A 98 11.71 2.04 7.11
C GLY A 98 11.97 3.52 7.13
N GLU A 99 11.33 4.30 6.24
CA GLU A 99 11.66 5.71 6.01
C GLU A 99 11.68 6.53 7.31
N TRP A 100 10.82 6.21 8.28
CA TRP A 100 10.66 7.00 9.50
C TRP A 100 11.52 6.54 10.68
N LYS A 101 12.40 5.55 10.49
CA LYS A 101 13.31 5.06 11.55
C LYS A 101 14.24 6.16 12.09
N ASP A 102 14.58 7.14 11.25
CA ASP A 102 15.48 8.25 11.61
C ASP A 102 14.81 9.25 12.57
N PHE A 103 13.49 9.17 12.75
CA PHE A 103 12.72 10.01 13.68
C PHE A 103 12.53 9.34 15.06
N VAL A 104 13.22 8.24 15.33
CA VAL A 104 13.14 7.52 16.61
C VAL A 104 14.28 7.93 17.54
N HIS A 105 13.93 8.40 18.75
CA HIS A 105 14.85 9.04 19.70
C HIS A 105 16.11 8.24 20.09
N ALA A 106 16.08 6.90 19.98
CA ALA A 106 17.09 6.00 20.51
C ALA A 106 17.45 4.81 19.59
N ALA A 107 17.10 4.85 18.30
CA ALA A 107 17.35 3.72 17.40
C ALA A 107 18.80 3.73 16.87
N PRO A 108 19.54 2.58 16.88
CA PRO A 108 20.76 2.47 16.08
C PRO A 108 20.40 2.59 14.60
N ALA A 109 20.87 3.67 13.98
CA ALA A 109 20.41 4.22 12.69
C ALA A 109 20.71 3.39 11.42
N THR A 110 20.85 2.06 11.52
CA THR A 110 21.36 1.24 10.41
C THR A 110 20.38 0.20 9.87
N SER A 111 19.45 -0.33 10.67
CA SER A 111 18.46 -1.31 10.20
C SER A 111 17.26 -1.44 11.13
N LEU A 112 16.08 -1.68 10.57
CA LEU A 112 14.90 -2.04 11.36
C LEU A 112 15.12 -3.43 11.97
N SER A 113 14.93 -3.53 13.28
CA SER A 113 14.97 -4.82 13.98
C SER A 113 13.87 -4.89 15.02
N VAL A 114 13.32 -6.09 15.22
CA VAL A 114 12.25 -6.35 16.20
C VAL A 114 12.69 -6.00 17.63
N GLU A 115 14.00 -5.98 17.89
CA GLU A 115 14.59 -5.70 19.21
C GLU A 115 14.96 -4.21 19.41
N SER A 116 14.71 -3.36 18.41
CA SER A 116 15.01 -1.93 18.48
C SER A 116 13.76 -1.09 18.79
N SER A 117 13.96 0.21 18.99
CA SER A 117 12.87 1.18 19.02
C SER A 117 12.29 1.48 17.62
N ALA A 118 12.88 0.94 16.54
CA ALA A 118 12.38 1.01 15.17
C ALA A 118 12.15 -0.41 14.61
N ARG A 119 10.95 -0.95 14.85
CA ARG A 119 10.61 -2.35 14.63
C ARG A 119 9.92 -2.56 13.29
N CYS A 120 10.19 -3.72 12.69
CA CYS A 120 9.51 -4.16 11.47
C CYS A 120 8.86 -5.52 11.67
N HIS A 121 7.58 -5.60 11.30
CA HIS A 121 6.75 -6.79 11.46
C HIS A 121 6.24 -7.24 10.10
N TYR A 122 6.71 -8.41 9.66
CA TYR A 122 6.22 -8.99 8.42
C TYR A 122 4.81 -9.55 8.61
N LEU A 123 3.92 -9.17 7.72
CA LEU A 123 2.60 -9.74 7.55
C LEU A 123 2.64 -10.68 6.34
N PRO A 124 2.25 -11.95 6.47
CA PRO A 124 2.12 -12.82 5.30
C PRO A 124 1.14 -12.16 4.31
N GLY A 125 1.26 -12.46 3.02
CA GLY A 125 0.32 -11.99 1.98
C GLY A 125 0.91 -11.13 0.89
N THR A 126 0.04 -10.73 -0.05
CA THR A 126 0.33 -9.75 -1.10
C THR A 126 -0.55 -8.52 -0.94
N HIS A 127 -0.26 -7.48 -1.73
CA HIS A 127 -1.10 -6.28 -1.75
C HIS A 127 -2.58 -6.59 -2.05
N GLU A 128 -2.88 -7.62 -2.86
CA GLU A 128 -4.26 -8.01 -3.19
C GLU A 128 -4.97 -8.80 -2.07
N THR A 129 -4.22 -9.27 -1.07
CA THR A 129 -4.79 -10.12 -0.02
C THR A 129 -4.99 -9.39 1.30
N PHE A 130 -4.52 -8.15 1.47
CA PHE A 130 -4.59 -7.42 2.74
C PHE A 130 -5.98 -7.26 3.34
N THR A 131 -7.04 -7.28 2.53
CA THR A 131 -8.43 -7.17 3.01
C THR A 131 -9.11 -8.52 3.23
N ARG A 132 -8.41 -9.65 3.00
CA ARG A 132 -8.99 -10.99 3.19
C ARG A 132 -8.95 -11.40 4.67
N PRO A 133 -9.90 -12.24 5.15
CA PRO A 133 -9.98 -12.61 6.56
C PRO A 133 -8.69 -13.20 7.14
N GLU A 134 -7.95 -13.98 6.35
CA GLU A 134 -6.70 -14.61 6.78
C GLU A 134 -5.63 -13.56 7.12
N HIS A 135 -5.56 -12.48 6.34
CA HIS A 135 -4.64 -11.37 6.58
C HIS A 135 -5.06 -10.51 7.76
N LEU A 136 -6.37 -10.26 7.91
CA LEU A 136 -6.89 -9.52 9.06
C LEU A 136 -6.57 -10.24 10.37
N PHE A 137 -6.71 -11.57 10.41
CA PHE A 137 -6.36 -12.36 11.59
C PHE A 137 -4.85 -12.33 11.88
N ALA A 138 -4.01 -12.50 10.85
CA ALA A 138 -2.56 -12.40 11.01
C ALA A 138 -2.14 -11.01 11.52
N PHE A 139 -2.66 -9.94 10.92
CA PHE A 139 -2.39 -8.57 11.34
C PHE A 139 -2.81 -8.32 12.79
N GLN A 140 -4.02 -8.75 13.19
CA GLN A 140 -4.50 -8.62 14.55
C GLN A 140 -3.57 -9.33 15.56
N LYS A 141 -3.08 -10.52 15.22
CA LYS A 141 -2.13 -11.24 16.08
C LYS A 141 -0.83 -10.46 16.22
N THR A 142 -0.25 -10.04 15.09
CA THR A 142 1.05 -9.35 15.05
C THR A 142 1.01 -7.99 15.74
N ILE A 143 -0.06 -7.20 15.58
CA ILE A 143 -0.18 -5.91 16.28
C ILE A 143 -0.29 -6.08 17.79
N ASN A 144 -1.03 -7.10 18.26
CA ASN A 144 -1.14 -7.38 19.70
C ASN A 144 0.20 -7.84 20.29
N GLU A 145 0.98 -8.63 19.54
CA GLU A 145 2.33 -9.02 19.94
C GLU A 145 3.27 -7.81 20.02
N ALA A 146 3.22 -6.89 19.05
CA ALA A 146 4.01 -5.67 19.06
C ALA A 146 3.67 -4.75 20.25
N LEU A 147 2.37 -4.59 20.53
CA LEU A 147 1.88 -3.77 21.65
C LEU A 147 2.21 -4.35 23.03
N ALA A 148 2.43 -5.66 23.13
CA ALA A 148 2.83 -6.31 24.38
C ALA A 148 4.33 -6.15 24.69
N GLN A 149 5.13 -5.72 23.72
CA GLN A 149 6.55 -5.46 23.93
C GLN A 149 6.76 -4.14 24.69
N PRO A 150 7.73 -4.09 25.61
CA PRO A 150 8.05 -2.85 26.32
C PRO A 150 8.48 -1.74 25.35
N VAL A 151 8.18 -0.50 25.75
CA VAL A 151 8.61 0.74 25.06
C VAL A 151 9.98 1.14 25.59
#